data_AF-A0A7K9ADY5-F1
#
_entry.id   AF-A0A7K9ADY5-F1
#
_cell.length_a   1.000
_cell.length_b   1.000
_cell.length_c   1.000
_cell.angle_alpha   90.00
_cell.angle_beta   90.00
_cell.angle_gamma   90.00
#
_symmetry.space_group_name_H-M   'P 1'
#
loop_
_entity.id
_entity.type
_entity.pdbx_description
1 polymer ?
#
loop_
_entity_poly.entity_id
_entity_poly.type
_entity_poly.pdbx_seq_one_letter_code
_entity_poly.pdbx_strand_id
1 'polypeptide(L)' 'VAIKKINLKKQSTKELLKEILVMRNKKNPNIVTYLDSYLVGKEFWLVMEYMDGHTLMDVVTKMRMGERQIAAVCRE' A
#
# COMPACT_ATOMS: atom_id res chain seq x y z
N VAL A 1 1.38 10.81 -7.00
CA VAL A 1 1.57 10.36 -5.60
C VAL A 1 0.21 10.02 -4.99
N ALA A 2 0.15 9.06 -4.08
CA ALA A 2 -1.04 8.71 -3.32
C ALA A 2 -0.88 9.14 -1.85
N ILE A 3 -1.98 9.53 -1.19
CA ILE A 3 -1.99 9.92 0.23
C ILE A 3 -2.98 9.04 0.99
N LYS A 4 -2.48 8.23 1.92
CA LYS A 4 -3.30 7.45 2.86
C LYS A 4 -3.43 8.24 4.17
N LYS A 5 -4.67 8.66 4.49
CA LYS A 5 -4.99 9.36 5.74
C LYS A 5 -5.35 8.36 6.83
N ILE A 6 -4.68 8.43 7.96
CA ILE A 6 -4.79 7.46 9.04
C ILE A 6 -5.16 8.19 10.33
N ASN A 7 -6.23 7.72 10.97
CA ASN A 7 -6.65 8.23 12.27
C ASN A 7 -5.92 7.48 13.38
N LEU A 8 -5.03 8.18 14.09
CA LEU A 8 -4.19 7.62 15.15
C LEU A 8 -4.98 7.07 16.35
N LYS A 9 -6.27 7.39 16.49
CA LYS A 9 -7.14 6.80 17.53
C LYS A 9 -7.72 5.44 17.14
N LYS A 10 -7.79 5.15 15.83
CA LYS A 10 -8.40 3.92 15.30
C LYS A 10 -7.36 2.84 14.97
N GLN A 11 -6.12 3.24 14.71
CA GLN A 11 -5.04 2.34 14.33
C GLN A 11 -3.90 2.44 15.33
N SER A 12 -3.28 1.31 15.68
CA SER A 12 -2.18 1.32 16.64
C SER A 12 -0.91 1.91 16.00
N THR A 13 -0.15 2.67 16.79
CA THR A 13 1.14 3.24 16.33
C THR A 13 2.12 2.16 15.91
N LYS A 14 2.06 0.96 16.51
CA LYS A 14 2.93 -0.17 16.16
C LYS A 14 2.66 -0.69 14.74
N GLU A 15 1.40 -0.81 14.34
CA GLU A 15 1.04 -1.24 12.98
C GLU A 15 1.46 -0.21 11.93
N LEU A 16 1.24 1.09 12.23
CA LEU A 16 1.67 2.19 11.36
C LEU A 16 3.19 2.17 11.15
N LEU A 17 3.95 2.03 12.24
CA LEU A 17 5.40 1.95 12.18
C LEU A 17 5.86 0.73 11.38
N LYS A 18 5.18 -0.41 11.52
CA LYS A 18 5.47 -1.61 10.73
C LYS A 18 5.27 -1.36 9.24
N GLU A 19 4.16 -0.72 8.83
CA GLU A 19 3.93 -0.36 7.42
C GLU A 19 5.08 0.51 6.86
N ILE A 20 5.44 1.58 7.57
CA ILE A 20 6.50 2.51 7.13
C ILE A 20 7.85 1.83 7.09
N LEU A 21 8.19 1.04 8.12
CA LEU A 21 9.49 0.38 8.23
C LEU A 21 9.70 -0.65 7.12
N VAL A 22 8.65 -1.40 6.76
CA VAL A 22 8.70 -2.36 5.65
C VAL A 22 9.01 -1.64 4.34
N MET A 23 8.27 -0.58 4.02
CA MET A 23 8.47 0.16 2.76
C MET A 23 9.80 0.92 2.71
N ARG A 24 10.26 1.48 3.85
CA ARG A 24 11.50 2.26 3.92
C ARG A 24 12.75 1.39 3.84
N ASN A 25 12.76 0.24 4.51
CA ASN A 25 13.95 -0.61 4.60
C ASN A 25 14.03 -1.66 3.49
N LYS A 26 12.91 -1.98 2.82
CA LYS A 26 12.87 -2.95 1.73
C LYS A 26 12.49 -2.28 0.41
N LYS A 27 13.46 -1.62 -0.22
CA LYS A 27 13.30 -1.18 -1.61
C LYS A 27 13.26 -2.40 -2.52
N ASN A 28 12.07 -2.70 -3.02
CA ASN A 28 11.80 -3.81 -3.92
C ASN A 28 10.75 -3.35 -4.95
N PRO A 29 10.89 -3.68 -6.25
CA PRO A 29 9.95 -3.26 -7.28
C PRO A 29 8.49 -3.67 -7.03
N ASN A 30 8.26 -4.70 -6.22
CA ASN A 30 6.94 -5.26 -5.93
C ASN A 30 6.40 -4.80 -4.56
N ILE A 31 7.09 -3.85 -3.90
CA ILE A 31 6.64 -3.20 -2.66
C ILE A 31 6.42 -1.72 -2.93
N VAL A 32 5.23 -1.23 -2.59
CA VAL A 32 4.86 0.18 -2.72
C VAL A 32 5.87 1.07 -1.97
N THR A 33 6.38 2.07 -2.67
CA THR A 33 7.43 2.97 -2.21
C THR A 33 6.87 4.04 -1.27
N TYR A 34 7.46 4.12 -0.07
CA TYR A 34 7.28 5.23 0.85
C TYR A 34 8.05 6.47 0.36
N LEU A 35 7.38 7.62 0.35
CA LEU A 35 7.98 8.90 -0.04
C LEU A 35 8.19 9.81 1.18
N ASP A 36 7.13 10.08 1.95
CA ASP A 36 7.18 10.93 3.13
C ASP A 36 5.95 10.73 4.03
N SER A 37 5.91 11.38 5.19
CA SER A 37 4.75 11.38 6.07
C SER A 37 4.62 12.63 6.92
N TYR A 38 3.38 13.06 7.17
CA TYR A 38 3.06 14.29 7.88
C TYR A 38 2.02 14.05 8.97
N LEU A 39 2.10 14.78 10.08
CA LEU A 39 1.03 14.88 11.05
C LEU A 39 0.21 16.13 10.76
N VAL A 40 -1.02 15.96 10.29
CA VAL A 40 -1.92 17.06 9.93
C VAL A 40 -3.10 17.04 10.90
N GLY A 41 -3.08 17.94 11.88
CA GLY A 41 -4.07 17.96 12.96
C GLY A 41 -4.03 16.68 13.80
N LYS A 42 -5.06 15.84 13.69
CA LYS A 42 -5.17 14.55 14.39
C LYS A 42 -5.02 13.34 13.46
N GLU A 43 -4.64 13.56 12.22
CA GLU A 43 -4.45 12.52 11.21
C GLU A 43 -2.99 12.41 10.83
N PHE A 44 -2.54 11.17 10.69
CA PHE A 44 -1.26 10.85 10.11
C PHE A 44 -1.45 10.63 8.61
N TRP A 45 -0.74 11.40 7.80
CA TRP A 45 -0.79 11.31 6.35
C TRP A 45 0.46 10.62 5.85
N LEU A 46 0.27 9.52 5.13
CA LEU A 46 1.32 8.73 4.53
C LEU A 46 1.37 9.00 3.03
N VAL A 47 2.48 9.52 2.54
CA VAL A 47 2.71 9.80 1.12
C VAL A 47 3.49 8.66 0.50
N MET A 48 2.91 8.06 -0.53
CA MET A 48 3.44 6.89 -1.20
C MET A 48 3.32 7.03 -2.72
N GLU A 49 3.98 6.14 -3.46
CA GLU A 49 3.80 6.08 -4.91
C GLU A 49 2.34 5.80 -5.29
N TYR A 50 1.96 6.25 -6.48
CA TYR A 50 0.61 6.07 -6.98
C TYR A 50 0.57 4.85 -7.89
N MET A 51 -0.32 3.91 -7.57
CA MET A 51 -0.60 2.73 -8.37
C MET A 51 -1.88 2.97 -9.17
N ASP A 52 -1.78 3.04 -10.49
CA ASP A 52 -2.89 3.36 -11.41
C ASP A 52 -3.78 2.15 -11.75
N GLY A 53 -3.33 0.93 -11.45
CA GLY A 53 -3.99 -0.32 -11.81
C GLY A 53 -5.17 -0.79 -10.93
N HIS A 54 -5.68 0.05 -10.02
CA HIS A 54 -6.67 -0.34 -9.00
C HIS A 54 -6.19 -1.49 -8.08
N THR A 55 -7.10 -2.07 -7.29
CA THR A 55 -6.78 -3.19 -6.41
C THR A 55 -6.96 -4.53 -7.12
N LEU A 56 -6.18 -5.55 -6.72
CA LEU A 56 -6.40 -6.91 -7.19
C LEU A 56 -7.81 -7.42 -6.87
N MET A 57 -8.41 -6.96 -5.76
CA MET A 57 -9.79 -7.26 -5.37
C MET A 57 -10.80 -6.82 -6.44
N ASP A 58 -10.61 -5.63 -7.02
CA ASP A 58 -11.48 -5.11 -8.09
C ASP A 58 -11.43 -5.99 -9.33
N VAL A 59 -10.24 -6.52 -9.66
CA VAL A 59 -10.04 -7.41 -10.81
C VAL A 59 -10.75 -8.74 -10.59
N VAL A 60 -10.48 -9.42 -9.48
CA VAL A 60 -11.04 -10.77 -9.22
C VAL A 60 -12.56 -10.76 -9.04
N THR A 61 -13.14 -9.63 -8.64
CA THR A 61 -14.60 -9.48 -8.50
C THR A 61 -15.28 -9.28 -9.86
N LYS A 62 -14.59 -8.67 -10.83
CA LYS A 62 -15.16 -8.33 -12.15
C LYS A 62 -14.85 -9.36 -13.24
N MET A 63 -13.76 -10.10 -13.10
CA MET A 63 -13.32 -11.08 -14.10
C MET A 63 -12.63 -12.29 -13.48
N ARG A 64 -12.76 -13.44 -14.14
CA ARG A 64 -11.94 -14.62 -13.81
C ARG A 64 -10.55 -14.45 -14.42
N MET A 65 -9.53 -14.53 -13.57
CA MET A 65 -8.14 -14.53 -14.00
C MET A 65 -7.76 -15.92 -14.54
N GLY A 66 -7.04 -15.96 -15.66
CA GLY A 66 -6.46 -17.19 -16.16
C GLY A 66 -5.25 -17.63 -15.32
N GLU A 67 -4.91 -18.93 -15.34
CA GLU A 67 -3.80 -19.47 -14.54
C GLU A 67 -2.47 -18.73 -14.76
N ARG A 68 -2.18 -18.32 -16.00
CA ARG A 68 -0.96 -17.54 -16.32
C ARG A 68 -0.93 -16.18 -15.62
N GLN A 69 -2.08 -15.51 -15.51
CA GLN A 69 -2.19 -14.21 -14.82
C GLN A 69 -2.06 -14.39 -13.31
N ILE A 70 -2.70 -15.44 -12.76
CA ILE A 70 -2.56 -15.80 -11.34
C ILE A 70 -1.09 -16.09 -11.02
N ALA A 71 -0.44 -16.93 -11.83
CA ALA A 71 0.97 -17.28 -11.65
C ALA A 71 1.90 -16.05 -11.74
N ALA A 72 1.60 -15.09 -12.62
CA ALA A 72 2.34 -13.83 -12.69
C ALA A 72 2.19 -13.03 -11.39
N VAL A 73 0.96 -12.82 -10.90
CA VAL A 73 0.72 -12.10 -9.64
C VAL A 73 1.37 -12.79 -8.44
N CYS A 74 1.39 -14.12 -8.40
CA CYS A 74 2.04 -14.87 -7.31
C CYS A 74 3.58 -14.84 -7.36
N ARG A 75 4.17 -14.55 -8.52
CA ARG A 75 5.62 -14.48 -8.70
C ARG A 75 6.17 -13.12 -8.27
N GLU A 76 5.41 -12.06 -8.52
CA GLU A 76 5.75 -10.70 -8.10
C GLU A 76 5.62 -10.55 -6.57
#